data_AF-A0A075FGN2-F1
#
_entry.id   AF-A0A075FGN2-F1
#
_cell.length_a   1.000
_cell.length_b   1.000
_cell.length_c   1.000
_cell.angle_alpha   90.00
_cell.angle_beta   90.00
_cell.angle_gamma   90.00
#
_symmetry.space_group_name_H-M   'P 1'
#
loop_
_entity.id
_entity.type
_entity.pdbx_description
1 polymer ?
#
loop_
_entity_poly.entity_id
_entity_poly.type
_entity_poly.pdbx_seq_one_letter_code
_entity_poly.pdbx_strand_id
1 'polypeptide(L)'
;MAGGVVGLALLIMFGLFSSDVELEHSEQVAEVEQVAEVEQVAEVEQVAEVEQVAEVEQINFGPGEGMELNCNPEVDKNNDNIPDNLDVEGVVDWSNCDLFGLNLSNLNLSGANLSGTSLYTADISNTDLSGADLSYSQIYKADISNTNFKNANLSYANLCGAGQSYPRIFDFTGADLSYADLDHAVLRDADLTDTTITYTNFHDANLSYVDMSGKDITGTILTEANLTSANLNDVDLSGKDLTQAILAEVDLSGKDLTGTILKKADLTKANLNDVDLSGKDLTGTILKNVGLYDTNLTNTILNQADLTNANLNGTDLTKSVLTNANLDRAILVGVDLSGKDLTGTILKGADLTDANLDGVDLSGKDLTSTKLVGVDLSGMDLTGTILKKADLTKANLNGVDLYGKDLTSTKLVGVDLSGKDLTETILRGADLTDVTLTGTTLTGTNLFKSKLVNADLSGKDLTQTMLEKADLTGADLTDANLTGANLTGANLTNAVLNCIGHPVCVN
;
A
#
# COMPACT_ATOMS: atom_id res chain seq x y z
N MET A 1 20.14 54.02 -5.55
CA MET A 1 19.40 53.17 -6.50
C MET A 1 18.97 51.92 -5.76
N ALA A 2 17.72 51.53 -5.95
CA ALA A 2 16.95 50.58 -5.15
C ALA A 2 17.21 49.11 -5.50
N GLY A 3 16.79 48.22 -4.58
CA GLY A 3 16.63 46.76 -4.72
C GLY A 3 17.76 45.95 -4.07
N GLY A 4 17.63 45.21 -2.96
CA GLY A 4 16.47 44.72 -2.21
C GLY A 4 16.29 43.21 -2.42
N VAL A 5 16.70 42.39 -1.45
CA VAL A 5 15.92 41.32 -0.75
C VAL A 5 16.76 40.87 0.47
N VAL A 6 16.16 40.96 1.65
CA VAL A 6 16.63 40.48 2.97
C VAL A 6 15.66 39.39 3.44
N GLY A 7 16.15 38.38 4.16
CA GLY A 7 15.35 37.29 4.69
C GLY A 7 14.51 37.63 5.93
N LEU A 8 13.82 36.59 6.42
CA LEU A 8 13.51 36.22 7.81
C LEU A 8 12.03 35.84 8.06
N ALA A 9 11.89 34.76 8.85
CA ALA A 9 10.87 34.45 9.86
C ALA A 9 9.46 33.99 9.45
N LEU A 10 9.21 32.74 9.84
CA LEU A 10 7.91 32.09 10.02
C LEU A 10 7.28 32.58 11.34
N LEU A 11 6.00 32.97 11.31
CA LEU A 11 5.23 33.44 12.46
C LEU A 11 4.14 32.40 12.77
N ILE A 12 4.21 31.75 13.94
CA ILE A 12 3.13 30.97 14.55
C ILE A 12 2.54 31.86 15.65
N MET A 13 1.23 32.15 15.59
CA MET A 13 0.51 32.86 16.65
C MET A 13 -0.22 31.88 17.55
N PHE A 14 0.08 31.98 18.85
CA PHE A 14 -0.71 31.48 19.96
C PHE A 14 -1.92 32.40 20.21
N GLY A 15 -3.05 31.81 20.63
CA GLY A 15 -4.19 32.52 21.19
C GLY A 15 -4.99 31.61 22.13
N LEU A 16 -4.73 31.73 23.43
CA LEU A 16 -5.58 31.25 24.53
C LEU A 16 -6.79 32.18 24.69
N PHE A 17 -7.97 31.66 25.08
CA PHE A 17 -8.81 32.18 26.18
C PHE A 17 -10.09 31.33 26.40
N SER A 18 -10.20 30.84 27.65
CA SER A 18 -11.36 30.75 28.57
C SER A 18 -12.75 30.20 28.18
N SER A 19 -13.09 29.11 28.88
CA SER A 19 -14.29 28.82 29.71
C SER A 19 -15.65 29.46 29.39
N ASP A 20 -16.66 28.61 29.16
CA ASP A 20 -17.87 28.46 30.00
C ASP A 20 -18.91 27.63 29.23
N VAL A 21 -19.32 26.47 29.77
CA VAL A 21 -20.52 25.76 29.30
C VAL A 21 -21.37 25.40 30.51
N GLU A 22 -22.53 26.04 30.56
CA GLU A 22 -23.60 25.87 31.53
C GLU A 22 -24.31 24.52 31.40
N LEU A 23 -24.63 23.95 32.55
CA LEU A 23 -25.55 22.82 32.73
C LEU A 23 -27.00 23.33 32.77
N GLU A 24 -27.86 22.83 31.89
CA GLU A 24 -29.31 22.91 32.09
C GLU A 24 -29.95 21.51 32.14
N HIS A 25 -30.65 21.28 33.25
CA HIS A 25 -31.57 20.18 33.50
C HIS A 25 -32.91 20.45 32.82
N SER A 26 -33.52 19.44 32.22
CA SER A 26 -34.98 19.40 32.06
C SER A 26 -35.50 17.97 32.27
N GLU A 27 -36.66 17.90 32.92
CA GLU A 27 -37.25 16.72 33.55
C GLU A 27 -38.59 16.37 32.86
N GLN A 28 -38.99 15.09 33.01
CA GLN A 28 -40.31 14.48 32.77
C GLN A 28 -40.64 14.10 31.31
N VAL A 29 -41.36 13.02 30.97
CA VAL A 29 -42.44 12.25 31.63
C VAL A 29 -42.40 10.79 31.14
N ALA A 30 -42.78 9.85 32.00
CA ALA A 30 -42.95 8.42 31.74
C ALA A 30 -44.26 8.07 31.02
N GLU A 31 -44.23 7.06 30.14
CA GLU A 31 -45.36 6.16 29.87
C GLU A 31 -44.87 4.71 29.87
N VAL A 32 -45.64 3.84 30.52
CA VAL A 32 -45.40 2.40 30.71
C VAL A 32 -46.63 1.64 30.22
N GLU A 33 -46.44 0.60 29.40
CA GLU A 33 -47.23 -0.65 29.28
C GLU A 33 -46.61 -1.49 28.14
N GLN A 34 -46.53 -2.83 28.12
CA GLN A 34 -46.58 -3.92 29.10
C GLN A 34 -46.13 -5.23 28.39
N VAL A 35 -45.34 -6.05 29.10
CA VAL A 35 -45.26 -7.55 29.10
C VAL A 35 -44.82 -8.33 27.84
N ALA A 36 -43.67 -9.04 27.96
CA ALA A 36 -43.60 -10.51 27.85
C ALA A 36 -42.24 -11.04 28.37
N GLU A 37 -42.29 -11.86 29.43
CA GLU A 37 -41.20 -12.76 29.86
C GLU A 37 -40.92 -13.81 28.76
N VAL A 38 -39.67 -14.30 28.66
CA VAL A 38 -39.31 -15.72 28.84
C VAL A 38 -37.80 -15.94 28.55
N GLU A 39 -37.19 -16.64 29.51
CA GLU A 39 -35.96 -17.46 29.48
C GLU A 39 -34.56 -16.82 29.38
N GLN A 40 -33.92 -16.80 30.55
CA GLN A 40 -32.48 -16.84 30.74
C GLN A 40 -31.88 -18.08 30.06
N VAL A 41 -30.92 -17.85 29.16
CA VAL A 41 -29.86 -18.82 28.84
C VAL A 41 -28.55 -18.10 29.10
N ALA A 42 -27.78 -18.62 30.05
CA ALA A 42 -26.47 -18.13 30.41
C ALA A 42 -25.47 -18.52 29.31
N GLU A 43 -24.89 -17.53 28.65
CA GLU A 43 -23.58 -17.66 27.99
C GLU A 43 -22.66 -16.57 28.53
N VAL A 44 -21.51 -17.02 29.00
CA VAL A 44 -20.49 -16.23 29.68
C VAL A 44 -19.56 -15.68 28.59
N GLU A 45 -19.74 -14.41 28.24
CA GLU A 45 -18.70 -13.63 27.56
C GLU A 45 -18.14 -12.60 28.55
N GLN A 46 -17.04 -12.97 29.20
CA GLN A 46 -16.15 -11.98 29.80
C GLN A 46 -15.36 -11.32 28.67
N VAL A 47 -15.88 -10.20 28.16
CA VAL A 47 -15.08 -9.25 27.40
C VAL A 47 -14.21 -8.53 28.44
N ALA A 48 -12.93 -8.88 28.49
CA ALA A 48 -11.96 -8.13 29.27
C ALA A 48 -11.86 -6.72 28.66
N GLU A 49 -12.35 -5.72 29.41
CA GLU A 49 -12.00 -4.33 29.16
C GLU A 49 -10.47 -4.22 29.15
N VAL A 50 -9.94 -3.73 28.03
CA VAL A 50 -8.55 -3.30 27.93
C VAL A 50 -8.42 -2.09 28.86
N GLU A 51 -7.84 -2.33 30.05
CA GLU A 51 -7.42 -1.24 30.92
C GLU A 51 -6.51 -0.31 30.11
N GLN A 52 -6.88 0.98 30.11
CA GLN A 52 -6.07 2.04 29.55
C GLN A 52 -4.65 1.92 30.10
N VAL A 53 -3.68 1.92 29.19
CA VAL A 53 -2.25 1.99 29.49
C VAL A 53 -2.06 3.14 30.47
N ALA A 54 -1.75 2.82 31.72
CA ALA A 54 -1.48 3.81 32.74
C ALA A 54 -0.31 4.67 32.25
N GLU A 55 -0.51 5.99 32.19
CA GLU A 55 0.61 6.93 32.17
C GLU A 55 1.57 6.53 33.29
N VAL A 56 2.82 6.24 32.93
CA VAL A 56 3.87 5.92 33.91
C VAL A 56 4.13 7.19 34.71
N GLU A 57 3.46 7.31 35.86
CA GLU A 57 3.79 8.35 36.84
C GLU A 57 5.26 8.21 37.22
N GLN A 58 6.02 9.30 37.09
CA GLN A 58 7.40 9.36 37.56
C GLN A 58 7.44 9.04 39.06
N ILE A 59 7.95 7.85 39.40
CA ILE A 59 8.19 7.48 40.79
C ILE A 59 9.41 8.28 41.26
N ASN A 60 9.16 9.39 41.94
CA ASN A 60 10.19 10.21 42.56
C ASN A 60 10.68 9.51 43.83
N PHE A 61 11.82 8.81 43.75
CA PHE A 61 12.47 8.23 44.92
C PHE A 61 12.96 9.38 45.83
N GLY A 62 12.31 9.52 46.98
CA GLY A 62 12.85 10.35 48.06
C GLY A 62 14.23 9.81 48.49
N PRO A 63 15.19 10.67 48.83
CA PRO A 63 16.55 10.24 49.15
C PRO A 63 16.53 9.35 50.39
N GLY A 64 16.70 8.05 50.16
CA GLY A 64 16.91 7.06 51.21
C GLY A 64 18.34 7.14 51.71
N GLU A 65 18.50 7.45 53.00
CA GLU A 65 19.75 7.34 53.70
C GLU A 65 20.27 5.88 53.63
N GLY A 66 21.50 5.68 53.15
CA GLY A 66 22.28 4.50 53.50
C GLY A 66 22.65 3.50 52.40
N MET A 67 22.97 3.96 51.19
CA MET A 67 24.01 3.39 50.32
C MET A 67 24.46 4.53 49.41
N GLU A 68 25.68 5.03 49.57
CA GLU A 68 26.26 5.96 48.58
C GLU A 68 26.52 5.16 47.30
N LEU A 69 25.48 4.94 46.49
CA LEU A 69 25.63 4.50 45.11
C LEU A 69 26.48 5.55 44.40
N ASN A 70 27.69 5.17 43.99
CA ASN A 70 28.58 6.07 43.26
C ASN A 70 28.09 6.20 41.82
N CYS A 71 27.07 7.01 41.62
CA CYS A 71 26.48 7.32 40.32
C CYS A 71 27.30 8.32 39.49
N ASN A 72 28.50 8.71 39.93
CA ASN A 72 29.30 9.72 39.26
C ASN A 72 30.26 9.05 38.26
N PRO A 73 30.05 9.14 36.93
CA PRO A 73 31.09 8.74 35.99
C PRO A 73 32.26 9.74 36.11
N GLU A 74 33.36 9.35 36.75
CA GLU A 74 34.54 10.21 36.77
C GLU A 74 35.09 10.37 35.35
N VAL A 75 35.68 11.54 35.08
CA VAL A 75 36.45 11.78 33.85
C VAL A 75 37.56 10.75 33.79
N ASP A 76 37.58 9.94 32.74
CA ASP A 76 38.70 9.08 32.37
C ASP A 76 39.95 9.96 32.14
N LYS A 77 40.81 10.09 33.17
CA LYS A 77 42.02 10.93 33.12
C LYS A 77 43.18 10.21 32.45
N ASN A 78 43.16 8.88 32.42
CA ASN A 78 44.24 8.06 31.85
C ASN A 78 43.97 7.72 30.36
N ASN A 79 42.78 8.07 29.87
CA ASN A 79 42.27 7.92 28.52
C ASN A 79 42.18 6.45 28.04
N ASP A 80 41.89 5.52 28.96
CA ASP A 80 41.75 4.08 28.72
C ASP A 80 40.31 3.61 28.44
N ASN A 81 39.36 4.56 28.36
CA ASN A 81 37.93 4.39 28.17
C ASN A 81 37.21 3.72 29.36
N ILE A 82 37.76 3.84 30.56
CA ILE A 82 37.19 3.39 31.83
C ILE A 82 37.14 4.62 32.77
N PRO A 83 35.96 5.06 33.25
CA PRO A 83 35.90 6.15 34.24
C PRO A 83 36.84 5.91 35.43
N ASP A 84 37.60 6.92 35.86
CA ASP A 84 38.64 6.79 36.92
C ASP A 84 38.11 6.23 38.27
N ASN A 85 36.80 6.33 38.53
CA ASN A 85 36.16 5.74 39.70
C ASN A 85 35.89 4.22 39.56
N LEU A 86 36.17 3.63 38.40
CA LEU A 86 36.11 2.20 38.11
C LEU A 86 37.49 1.51 38.26
N ASP A 87 38.57 2.26 38.52
CA ASP A 87 39.90 1.74 38.88
C ASP A 87 39.91 1.09 40.31
N VAL A 88 38.72 0.94 40.92
CA VAL A 88 38.49 0.29 42.20
C VAL A 88 37.89 -1.09 41.92
N GLU A 89 38.71 -2.14 42.05
CA GLU A 89 38.42 -3.57 41.75
C GLU A 89 36.93 -3.98 41.92
N GLY A 90 36.20 -4.13 40.80
CA GLY A 90 34.82 -4.61 40.79
C GLY A 90 34.12 -4.40 39.44
N VAL A 91 32.96 -5.04 39.27
CA VAL A 91 32.02 -4.77 38.18
C VAL A 91 31.32 -3.44 38.47
N VAL A 92 31.16 -2.56 37.48
CA VAL A 92 30.47 -1.27 37.63
C VAL A 92 29.06 -1.51 38.17
N ASP A 93 28.67 -0.84 39.26
CA ASP A 93 27.29 -0.85 39.77
C ASP A 93 26.74 0.57 39.82
N TRP A 94 25.94 0.88 38.81
CA TRP A 94 25.15 2.10 38.68
C TRP A 94 23.66 1.81 38.78
N SER A 95 23.26 0.71 39.42
CA SER A 95 21.84 0.39 39.56
C SER A 95 21.06 1.56 40.18
N ASN A 96 19.93 1.90 39.57
CA ASN A 96 19.04 3.01 39.96
C ASN A 96 19.67 4.42 39.92
N CYS A 97 20.82 4.58 39.26
CA CYS A 97 21.44 5.89 39.09
C CYS A 97 20.70 6.74 38.04
N ASP A 98 20.70 8.07 38.26
CA ASP A 98 20.28 9.05 37.27
C ASP A 98 21.48 9.52 36.45
N LEU A 99 21.53 9.06 35.20
CA LEU A 99 22.58 9.32 34.22
C LEU A 99 22.03 10.19 33.06
N PHE A 100 20.97 10.97 33.33
CA PHE A 100 20.30 11.83 32.36
C PHE A 100 21.29 12.70 31.56
N GLY A 101 21.22 12.59 30.23
CA GLY A 101 21.96 13.45 29.30
C GLY A 101 23.49 13.36 29.39
N LEU A 102 24.03 12.39 30.13
CA LEU A 102 25.46 12.22 30.27
C LEU A 102 26.08 11.67 28.99
N ASN A 103 27.32 12.08 28.73
CA ASN A 103 28.14 11.46 27.71
C ASN A 103 28.92 10.29 28.32
N LEU A 104 28.48 9.09 27.99
CA LEU A 104 29.03 7.79 28.36
C LEU A 104 29.53 7.04 27.11
N SER A 105 29.80 7.77 26.03
CA SER A 105 30.24 7.21 24.76
C SER A 105 31.66 6.64 24.86
N ASN A 106 31.94 5.62 24.04
CA ASN A 106 33.24 4.97 23.92
C ASN A 106 33.72 4.25 25.19
N LEU A 107 32.87 4.04 26.19
CA LEU A 107 33.26 3.40 27.44
C LEU A 107 33.27 1.86 27.35
N ASN A 108 34.06 1.21 28.21
CA ASN A 108 33.90 -0.22 28.47
C ASN A 108 33.10 -0.44 29.76
N LEU A 109 31.84 -0.82 29.60
CA LEU A 109 30.88 -1.14 30.67
C LEU A 109 30.45 -2.61 30.59
N SER A 110 31.32 -3.49 30.10
CA SER A 110 31.03 -4.92 30.01
C SER A 110 30.74 -5.52 31.39
N GLY A 111 29.67 -6.30 31.49
CA GLY A 111 29.18 -6.92 32.73
C GLY A 111 28.57 -5.95 33.75
N ALA A 112 28.54 -4.64 33.49
CA ALA A 112 28.07 -3.63 34.42
C ALA A 112 26.61 -3.84 34.86
N ASN A 113 26.29 -3.47 36.09
CA ASN A 113 24.92 -3.38 36.59
C ASN A 113 24.40 -1.95 36.40
N LEU A 114 23.52 -1.76 35.42
CA LEU A 114 22.75 -0.54 35.14
C LEU A 114 21.24 -0.78 35.33
N SER A 115 20.84 -1.76 36.13
CA SER A 115 19.42 -2.07 36.32
C SER A 115 18.69 -0.85 36.87
N GLY A 116 17.56 -0.46 36.29
CA GLY A 116 16.74 0.67 36.75
C GLY A 116 17.36 2.05 36.55
N THR A 117 18.45 2.20 35.80
CA THR A 117 19.05 3.52 35.54
C THR A 117 18.17 4.41 34.68
N SER A 118 18.23 5.73 34.91
CA SER A 118 17.77 6.74 33.96
C SER A 118 18.91 7.12 33.02
N LEU A 119 18.86 6.64 31.77
CA LEU A 119 19.77 6.98 30.67
C LEU A 119 19.09 7.92 29.65
N TYR A 120 18.06 8.65 30.09
CA TYR A 120 17.27 9.50 29.23
C TYR A 120 18.16 10.50 28.49
N THR A 121 18.11 10.52 27.15
CA THR A 121 18.96 11.37 26.27
C THR A 121 20.47 11.25 26.47
N ALA A 122 20.95 10.24 27.22
CA ALA A 122 22.37 9.99 27.37
C ALA A 122 23.00 9.58 26.02
N ASP A 123 24.29 9.86 25.86
CA ASP A 123 25.09 9.35 24.74
C ASP A 123 25.87 8.13 25.22
N ILE A 124 25.41 6.93 24.87
CA ILE A 124 26.12 5.66 25.14
C ILE A 124 26.69 5.09 23.84
N SER A 125 26.95 5.94 22.84
CA SER A 125 27.43 5.50 21.54
C SER A 125 28.83 4.88 21.63
N ASN A 126 29.09 3.84 20.83
CA ASN A 126 30.36 3.11 20.79
C ASN A 126 30.78 2.48 22.14
N THR A 127 29.83 2.32 23.06
CA THR A 127 30.07 1.75 24.40
C THR A 127 29.90 0.24 24.37
N ASP A 128 30.79 -0.48 25.07
CA ASP A 128 30.66 -1.92 25.28
C ASP A 128 29.79 -2.20 26.50
N LEU A 129 28.58 -2.72 26.30
CA LEU A 129 27.65 -3.16 27.33
C LEU A 129 27.45 -4.67 27.30
N SER A 130 28.42 -5.43 26.75
CA SER A 130 28.29 -6.88 26.67
C SER A 130 28.15 -7.51 28.06
N GLY A 131 27.13 -8.35 28.23
CA GLY A 131 26.81 -9.02 29.51
C GLY A 131 26.29 -8.09 30.61
N ALA A 132 26.06 -6.81 30.33
CA ALA A 132 25.55 -5.86 31.32
C ALA A 132 24.08 -6.13 31.66
N ASP A 133 23.67 -5.77 32.88
CA ASP A 133 22.27 -5.77 33.30
C ASP A 133 21.70 -4.36 33.14
N LEU A 134 20.82 -4.17 32.17
CA LEU A 134 20.06 -2.96 31.89
C LEU A 134 18.56 -3.16 32.14
N SER A 135 18.17 -4.19 32.89
CA SER A 135 16.75 -4.46 33.14
C SER A 135 16.07 -3.27 33.81
N TYR A 136 14.82 -2.98 33.42
CA TYR A 136 14.03 -1.83 33.90
C TYR A 136 14.64 -0.44 33.66
N SER A 137 15.73 -0.33 32.91
CA SER A 137 16.37 0.96 32.64
C SER A 137 15.53 1.83 31.68
N GLN A 138 15.70 3.15 31.77
CA GLN A 138 15.08 4.13 30.88
C GLN A 138 16.13 4.67 29.89
N ILE A 139 16.26 4.05 28.73
CA ILE A 139 17.18 4.40 27.63
C ILE A 139 16.47 5.29 26.58
N TYR A 140 15.42 6.00 27.01
CA TYR A 140 14.55 6.78 26.14
C TYR A 140 15.33 7.89 25.42
N LYS A 141 15.21 7.93 24.09
CA LYS A 141 15.91 8.88 23.20
C LYS A 141 17.43 8.95 23.41
N ALA A 142 18.05 7.95 24.02
CA ALA A 142 19.49 7.89 24.14
C ALA A 142 20.15 7.64 22.77
N ASP A 143 21.38 8.14 22.60
CA ASP A 143 22.20 7.74 21.47
C ASP A 143 22.86 6.40 21.78
N ILE A 144 22.35 5.34 21.15
CA ILE A 144 22.83 3.96 21.32
C ILE A 144 23.65 3.48 20.11
N SER A 145 24.15 4.40 19.30
CA SER A 145 24.81 4.07 18.03
C SER A 145 26.10 3.31 18.25
N ASN A 146 26.25 2.16 17.58
CA ASN A 146 27.42 1.26 17.70
C ASN A 146 27.65 0.73 19.13
N THR A 147 26.61 0.74 19.97
CA THR A 147 26.66 0.14 21.30
C THR A 147 26.58 -1.38 21.18
N ASN A 148 27.45 -2.09 21.91
CA ASN A 148 27.48 -3.55 21.94
C ASN A 148 26.60 -4.07 23.08
N PHE A 149 25.46 -4.68 22.76
CA PHE A 149 24.53 -5.26 23.74
C PHE A 149 24.62 -6.79 23.83
N LYS A 150 25.72 -7.40 23.37
CA LYS A 150 25.90 -8.86 23.40
C LYS A 150 25.62 -9.46 24.77
N ASN A 151 24.69 -10.41 24.85
CA ASN A 151 24.29 -11.09 26.09
C ASN A 151 23.84 -10.15 27.22
N ALA A 152 23.49 -8.90 26.90
CA ALA A 152 22.98 -7.97 27.90
C ALA A 152 21.54 -8.32 28.29
N ASN A 153 21.18 -8.08 29.55
CA ASN A 153 19.79 -8.16 30.01
C ASN A 153 19.13 -6.79 29.83
N LEU A 154 18.22 -6.67 28.87
CA LEU A 154 17.43 -5.46 28.59
C LEU A 154 15.94 -5.71 28.87
N SER A 155 15.61 -6.75 29.64
CA SER A 155 14.22 -7.07 29.96
C SER A 155 13.54 -5.90 30.67
N TYR A 156 12.30 -5.59 30.27
CA TYR A 156 11.54 -4.43 30.77
C TYR A 156 12.21 -3.05 30.57
N ALA A 157 13.29 -2.95 29.81
CA ALA A 157 13.92 -1.67 29.53
C ALA A 157 13.07 -0.84 28.56
N ASN A 158 13.10 0.49 28.71
CA ASN A 158 12.45 1.42 27.80
C ASN A 158 13.49 2.04 26.85
N LEU A 159 13.48 1.59 25.60
CA LEU A 159 14.31 2.08 24.50
C LEU A 159 13.47 2.86 23.46
N CYS A 160 12.31 3.41 23.86
CA CYS A 160 11.45 4.14 22.94
C CYS A 160 12.21 5.30 22.27
N GLY A 161 12.10 5.36 20.95
CA GLY A 161 12.78 6.32 20.09
C GLY A 161 14.30 6.20 20.07
N ALA A 162 14.90 5.15 20.62
CA ALA A 162 16.35 4.98 20.64
C ALA A 162 16.94 4.77 19.23
N GLY A 163 18.23 5.09 19.12
CA GLY A 163 19.00 4.84 17.90
C GLY A 163 18.66 5.82 16.79
N GLN A 164 18.69 7.15 17.02
CA GLN A 164 18.39 8.17 15.99
C GLN A 164 19.64 8.71 15.25
N SER A 165 20.86 8.49 15.75
CA SER A 165 22.15 8.89 15.12
C SER A 165 22.83 7.88 14.14
N TYR A 166 23.36 8.35 13.00
CA TYR A 166 24.07 7.53 12.00
C TYR A 166 25.60 7.59 12.16
N PRO A 167 26.37 6.54 11.80
CA PRO A 167 25.98 5.20 11.33
C PRO A 167 25.62 4.23 12.48
N ARG A 168 24.89 3.16 12.17
CA ARG A 168 24.35 2.22 13.17
C ARG A 168 24.75 0.78 12.86
N ILE A 169 25.41 0.13 13.81
CA ILE A 169 25.42 -1.33 13.96
C ILE A 169 24.90 -1.58 15.37
N PHE A 170 23.77 -2.28 15.51
CA PHE A 170 23.26 -2.70 16.80
C PHE A 170 23.45 -4.20 16.93
N ASP A 171 24.26 -4.61 17.89
CA ASP A 171 24.55 -6.01 18.13
C ASP A 171 23.86 -6.44 19.43
N PHE A 172 22.71 -7.09 19.29
CA PHE A 172 21.92 -7.64 20.39
C PHE A 172 22.17 -9.15 20.52
N THR A 173 23.27 -9.68 19.99
CA THR A 173 23.48 -11.14 19.96
C THR A 173 23.36 -11.74 21.36
N GLY A 174 22.43 -12.66 21.57
CA GLY A 174 22.17 -13.33 22.85
C GLY A 174 21.55 -12.44 23.94
N ALA A 175 21.17 -11.19 23.63
CA ALA A 175 20.53 -10.28 24.58
C ALA A 175 19.09 -10.72 24.92
N ASP A 176 18.61 -10.29 26.08
CA ASP A 176 17.21 -10.46 26.49
C ASP A 176 16.45 -9.13 26.37
N LEU A 177 15.55 -9.01 25.40
CA LEU A 177 14.67 -7.87 25.19
C LEU A 177 13.23 -8.16 25.65
N SER A 178 13.01 -9.21 26.44
CA SER A 178 11.67 -9.61 26.85
C SER A 178 10.96 -8.47 27.58
N TYR A 179 9.72 -8.16 27.18
CA TYR A 179 8.94 -7.03 27.73
C TYR A 179 9.57 -5.64 27.56
N ALA A 180 10.64 -5.50 26.77
CA ALA A 180 11.24 -4.20 26.48
C ALA A 180 10.31 -3.36 25.60
N ASP A 181 10.38 -2.04 25.75
CA ASP A 181 9.68 -1.07 24.91
C ASP A 181 10.62 -0.47 23.87
N LEU A 182 10.45 -0.83 22.61
CA LEU A 182 11.23 -0.35 21.45
C LEU A 182 10.34 0.44 20.48
N ASP A 183 9.26 1.02 20.99
CA ASP A 183 8.38 1.91 20.25
C ASP A 183 9.15 3.04 19.54
N HIS A 184 8.89 3.31 18.26
CA HIS A 184 9.62 4.27 17.42
C HIS A 184 11.16 4.07 17.33
N ALA A 185 11.70 2.94 17.80
CA ALA A 185 13.14 2.68 17.77
C ALA A 185 13.61 2.41 16.33
N VAL A 186 14.82 2.84 16.00
CA VAL A 186 15.41 2.57 14.68
C VAL A 186 16.46 1.47 14.81
N LEU A 187 16.09 0.26 14.41
CA LEU A 187 16.85 -0.99 14.55
C LEU A 187 17.22 -1.61 13.19
N ARG A 188 17.26 -0.80 12.14
CA ARG A 188 17.59 -1.26 10.78
C ARG A 188 18.95 -1.98 10.79
N ASP A 189 19.00 -3.16 10.17
CA ASP A 189 20.16 -4.08 10.14
C ASP A 189 20.67 -4.53 11.54
N ALA A 190 19.86 -4.45 12.60
CA ALA A 190 20.26 -4.95 13.91
C ALA A 190 20.54 -6.46 13.86
N ASP A 191 21.64 -6.89 14.47
CA ASP A 191 21.95 -8.30 14.69
C ASP A 191 21.17 -8.78 15.90
N LEU A 192 20.12 -9.55 15.63
CA LEU A 192 19.30 -10.17 16.66
C LEU A 192 19.65 -11.65 16.86
N THR A 193 20.82 -12.14 16.46
CA THR A 193 21.17 -13.57 16.60
C THR A 193 21.01 -14.03 18.05
N ASP A 194 20.28 -15.12 18.29
CA ASP A 194 19.98 -15.65 19.64
C ASP A 194 19.31 -14.66 20.64
N THR A 195 18.84 -13.49 20.18
CA THR A 195 18.13 -12.53 21.03
C THR A 195 16.72 -13.01 21.37
N THR A 196 16.33 -12.88 22.63
CA THR A 196 14.95 -13.11 23.09
C THR A 196 14.13 -11.84 22.95
N ILE A 197 12.98 -11.90 22.26
CA ILE A 197 12.12 -10.74 21.96
C ILE A 197 10.65 -10.97 22.33
N THR A 198 10.35 -11.93 23.22
CA THR A 198 8.97 -12.20 23.61
C THR A 198 8.37 -11.03 24.36
N TYR A 199 7.12 -10.66 24.06
CA TYR A 199 6.40 -9.53 24.65
C TYR A 199 7.06 -8.15 24.43
N THR A 200 8.02 -8.04 23.52
CA THR A 200 8.65 -6.77 23.16
C THR A 200 7.71 -5.90 22.34
N ASN A 201 7.66 -4.60 22.66
CA ASN A 201 6.89 -3.62 21.88
C ASN A 201 7.74 -3.05 20.74
N PHE A 202 7.41 -3.38 19.48
CA PHE A 202 8.02 -2.81 18.28
C PHE A 202 7.08 -1.88 17.51
N HIS A 203 6.07 -1.31 18.17
CA HIS A 203 5.17 -0.35 17.53
C HIS A 203 5.95 0.80 16.86
N ASP A 204 5.66 1.10 15.59
CA ASP A 204 6.37 2.09 14.77
C ASP A 204 7.92 1.94 14.75
N ALA A 205 8.45 0.76 15.10
CA ALA A 205 9.88 0.51 15.08
C ALA A 205 10.37 0.20 13.66
N ASN A 206 11.57 0.66 13.31
CA ASN A 206 12.22 0.32 12.06
C ASN A 206 13.09 -0.93 12.22
N LEU A 207 12.56 -2.08 11.82
CA LEU A 207 13.19 -3.40 11.79
C LEU A 207 13.57 -3.82 10.35
N SER A 208 13.70 -2.86 9.42
CA SER A 208 14.02 -3.20 8.04
C SER A 208 15.36 -3.94 7.95
N TYR A 209 15.42 -4.96 7.09
CA TYR A 209 16.60 -5.82 6.87
C TYR A 209 17.06 -6.63 8.10
N VAL A 210 16.28 -6.69 9.17
CA VAL A 210 16.60 -7.52 10.35
C VAL A 210 16.34 -9.00 10.04
N ASP A 211 17.20 -9.87 10.56
CA ASP A 211 16.93 -11.31 10.58
C ASP A 211 16.10 -11.69 11.80
N MET A 212 14.83 -12.01 11.58
CA MET A 212 13.93 -12.51 12.62
C MET A 212 13.68 -14.02 12.50
N SER A 213 14.43 -14.74 11.67
CA SER A 213 14.12 -16.13 11.36
C SER A 213 14.14 -17.03 12.59
N GLY A 214 13.12 -17.90 12.68
CA GLY A 214 12.93 -18.85 13.77
C GLY A 214 12.65 -18.22 15.15
N LYS A 215 12.48 -16.90 15.25
CA LYS A 215 12.23 -16.23 16.54
C LYS A 215 10.84 -16.50 17.06
N ASP A 216 10.76 -16.74 18.36
CA ASP A 216 9.51 -16.68 19.10
C ASP A 216 9.08 -15.21 19.28
N ILE A 217 8.04 -14.82 18.56
CA ILE A 217 7.43 -13.49 18.62
C ILE A 217 6.14 -13.50 19.46
N THR A 218 6.02 -14.40 20.42
CA THR A 218 4.87 -14.43 21.34
C THR A 218 4.74 -13.11 22.07
N GLY A 219 3.55 -12.51 22.02
CA GLY A 219 3.23 -11.25 22.69
C GLY A 219 3.86 -9.98 22.08
N THR A 220 4.65 -10.08 21.02
CA THR A 220 5.25 -8.89 20.39
C THR A 220 4.20 -8.01 19.74
N ILE A 221 4.37 -6.70 19.86
CA ILE A 221 3.55 -5.70 19.15
C ILE A 221 4.29 -5.27 17.88
N LEU A 222 3.66 -5.42 16.72
CA LEU A 222 4.24 -5.12 15.39
C LEU A 222 3.40 -4.14 14.57
N THR A 223 2.39 -3.52 15.18
CA THR A 223 1.56 -2.52 14.51
C THR A 223 2.41 -1.32 14.08
N GLU A 224 2.23 -0.84 12.85
CA GLU A 224 3.02 0.27 12.26
C GLU A 224 4.53 -0.01 12.12
N ALA A 225 5.02 -1.17 12.53
CA ALA A 225 6.44 -1.52 12.43
C ALA A 225 6.88 -1.63 10.96
N ASN A 226 8.10 -1.16 10.67
CA ASN A 226 8.73 -1.34 9.36
C ASN A 226 9.60 -2.59 9.32
N LEU A 227 9.09 -3.63 8.66
CA LEU A 227 9.73 -4.93 8.44
C LEU A 227 10.23 -5.08 6.99
N THR A 228 10.45 -3.98 6.26
CA THR A 228 10.88 -4.03 4.85
C THR A 228 12.10 -4.93 4.69
N SER A 229 11.99 -5.94 3.82
CA SER A 229 13.05 -6.92 3.56
C SER A 229 13.56 -7.68 4.79
N ALA A 230 12.81 -7.73 5.90
CA ALA A 230 13.17 -8.54 7.05
C ALA A 230 13.06 -10.05 6.70
N ASN A 231 13.96 -10.86 7.26
CA ASN A 231 13.88 -12.32 7.12
C ASN A 231 12.90 -12.87 8.17
N LEU A 232 11.70 -13.26 7.72
CA LEU A 232 10.66 -13.83 8.58
C LEU A 232 10.56 -15.35 8.45
N ASN A 233 11.57 -16.05 7.92
CA ASN A 233 11.52 -17.51 7.77
C ASN A 233 11.26 -18.21 9.11
N ASP A 234 10.38 -19.22 9.11
CA ASP A 234 10.00 -19.97 10.32
C ASP A 234 9.41 -19.15 11.49
N VAL A 235 9.04 -17.88 11.26
CA VAL A 235 8.29 -17.06 12.21
C VAL A 235 6.78 -17.30 12.08
N ASP A 236 6.13 -17.56 13.21
CA ASP A 236 4.67 -17.70 13.32
C ASP A 236 3.98 -16.33 13.41
N LEU A 237 3.32 -15.93 12.31
CA LEU A 237 2.54 -14.70 12.21
C LEU A 237 1.06 -14.90 12.54
N SER A 238 0.63 -16.12 12.89
CA SER A 238 -0.77 -16.41 13.18
C SER A 238 -1.25 -15.56 14.37
N GLY A 239 -2.47 -15.02 14.23
CA GLY A 239 -3.11 -14.15 15.21
C GLY A 239 -2.45 -12.79 15.44
N LYS A 240 -1.36 -12.44 14.74
CA LYS A 240 -0.66 -11.16 14.94
C LYS A 240 -1.44 -9.99 14.33
N ASP A 241 -1.42 -8.87 15.04
CA ASP A 241 -1.87 -7.59 14.48
C ASP A 241 -0.71 -6.90 13.76
N LEU A 242 -0.83 -6.82 12.43
CA LEU A 242 0.11 -6.14 11.53
C LEU A 242 -0.55 -4.92 10.89
N THR A 243 -1.56 -4.34 11.55
CA THR A 243 -2.22 -3.11 11.09
C THR A 243 -1.18 -2.04 10.82
N GLN A 244 -1.22 -1.47 9.61
CA GLN A 244 -0.29 -0.44 9.12
C GLN A 244 1.21 -0.82 9.12
N ALA A 245 1.57 -2.08 9.39
CA ALA A 245 2.95 -2.53 9.29
C ALA A 245 3.45 -2.48 7.83
N ILE A 246 4.74 -2.22 7.64
CA ILE A 246 5.38 -2.24 6.32
C ILE A 246 6.11 -3.57 6.15
N LEU A 247 5.56 -4.45 5.33
CA LEU A 247 6.05 -5.78 4.97
C LEU A 247 6.56 -5.80 3.51
N ALA A 248 7.01 -4.66 3.00
CA ALA A 248 7.46 -4.53 1.63
C ALA A 248 8.66 -5.46 1.36
N GLU A 249 8.64 -6.14 0.21
CA GLU A 249 9.69 -7.06 -0.24
C GLU A 249 9.99 -8.24 0.72
N VAL A 250 9.10 -8.53 1.68
CA VAL A 250 9.20 -9.69 2.58
C VAL A 250 8.71 -10.95 1.88
N ASP A 251 9.34 -12.09 2.20
CA ASP A 251 8.82 -13.41 1.81
C ASP A 251 7.78 -13.92 2.80
N LEU A 252 6.52 -13.96 2.37
CA LEU A 252 5.40 -14.52 3.12
C LEU A 252 4.89 -15.82 2.50
N SER A 253 5.60 -16.39 1.52
CA SER A 253 5.09 -17.54 0.76
C SER A 253 4.80 -18.75 1.65
N GLY A 254 3.65 -19.36 1.43
CA GLY A 254 3.17 -20.52 2.18
C GLY A 254 2.95 -20.30 3.69
N LYS A 255 3.05 -19.06 4.20
CA LYS A 255 2.85 -18.79 5.64
C LYS A 255 1.39 -18.96 6.04
N ASP A 256 1.18 -19.55 7.21
CA ASP A 256 -0.11 -19.51 7.87
C ASP A 256 -0.35 -18.11 8.44
N LEU A 257 -1.31 -17.40 7.85
CA LEU A 257 -1.75 -16.09 8.30
C LEU A 257 -3.10 -16.16 9.03
N THR A 258 -3.51 -17.33 9.54
CA THR A 258 -4.79 -17.48 10.25
C THR A 258 -4.86 -16.50 11.43
N GLY A 259 -5.96 -15.74 11.51
CA GLY A 259 -6.15 -14.71 12.54
C GLY A 259 -5.28 -13.45 12.40
N THR A 260 -4.31 -13.40 11.47
CA THR A 260 -3.49 -12.21 11.25
C THR A 260 -4.32 -11.06 10.71
N ILE A 261 -4.15 -9.86 11.27
CA ILE A 261 -4.78 -8.61 10.83
C ILE A 261 -3.78 -7.86 9.94
N LEU A 262 -4.18 -7.55 8.70
CA LEU A 262 -3.33 -6.88 7.72
C LEU A 262 -3.88 -5.52 7.30
N LYS A 263 -4.87 -4.96 8.00
CA LYS A 263 -5.56 -3.75 7.57
C LYS A 263 -4.57 -2.59 7.37
N LYS A 264 -4.63 -1.93 6.21
CA LYS A 264 -3.69 -0.85 5.82
C LYS A 264 -2.20 -1.23 5.82
N ALA A 265 -1.84 -2.50 5.94
CA ALA A 265 -0.44 -2.92 5.84
C ALA A 265 0.11 -2.66 4.43
N ASP A 266 1.41 -2.39 4.33
CA ASP A 266 2.13 -2.27 3.06
C ASP A 266 2.82 -3.59 2.71
N LEU A 267 2.26 -4.30 1.74
CA LEU A 267 2.76 -5.56 1.19
C LEU A 267 3.40 -5.34 -0.20
N THR A 268 3.87 -4.13 -0.52
CA THR A 268 4.47 -3.82 -1.82
C THR A 268 5.57 -4.82 -2.16
N LYS A 269 5.41 -5.52 -3.30
CA LYS A 269 6.30 -6.59 -3.79
C LYS A 269 6.56 -7.74 -2.81
N ALA A 270 5.76 -7.91 -1.75
CA ALA A 270 5.85 -9.08 -0.90
C ALA A 270 5.57 -10.35 -1.71
N ASN A 271 6.25 -11.46 -1.38
CA ASN A 271 5.96 -12.75 -1.97
C ASN A 271 4.77 -13.39 -1.24
N LEU A 272 3.61 -13.46 -1.90
CA LEU A 272 2.35 -13.99 -1.35
C LEU A 272 1.92 -15.31 -2.02
N ASN A 273 2.85 -15.99 -2.69
CA ASN A 273 2.57 -17.27 -3.34
C ASN A 273 2.12 -18.31 -2.29
N ASP A 274 1.11 -19.10 -2.62
CA ASP A 274 0.55 -20.16 -1.76
C ASP A 274 0.02 -19.67 -0.39
N VAL A 275 -0.29 -18.38 -0.24
CA VAL A 275 -0.90 -17.82 0.97
C VAL A 275 -2.42 -17.87 0.88
N ASP A 276 -3.08 -18.33 1.95
CA ASP A 276 -4.53 -18.21 2.08
C ASP A 276 -4.90 -16.86 2.70
N LEU A 277 -5.42 -15.96 1.87
CA LEU A 277 -5.96 -14.68 2.30
C LEU A 277 -7.48 -14.69 2.43
N SER A 278 -8.15 -15.84 2.26
CA SER A 278 -9.61 -15.90 2.22
C SER A 278 -10.28 -15.36 3.48
N GLY A 279 -11.39 -14.66 3.28
CA GLY A 279 -12.18 -14.04 4.36
C GLY A 279 -11.52 -12.86 5.07
N LYS A 280 -10.29 -12.47 4.72
CA LYS A 280 -9.58 -11.38 5.41
C LYS A 280 -10.12 -10.00 5.06
N ASP A 281 -10.10 -9.11 6.06
CA ASP A 281 -10.22 -7.66 5.84
C ASP A 281 -8.87 -7.08 5.44
N LEU A 282 -8.72 -6.81 4.14
CA LEU A 282 -7.56 -6.16 3.51
C LEU A 282 -7.91 -4.70 3.15
N THR A 283 -8.82 -4.07 3.89
CA THR A 283 -9.19 -2.67 3.63
C THR A 283 -7.97 -1.76 3.73
N GLY A 284 -7.74 -0.98 2.67
CA GLY A 284 -6.65 -0.02 2.57
C GLY A 284 -5.24 -0.61 2.46
N THR A 285 -5.09 -1.93 2.30
CA THR A 285 -3.76 -2.54 2.13
C THR A 285 -3.09 -2.10 0.85
N ILE A 286 -1.77 -1.94 0.88
CA ILE A 286 -0.97 -1.65 -0.29
C ILE A 286 -0.41 -2.97 -0.83
N LEU A 287 -0.92 -3.43 -1.96
CA LEU A 287 -0.55 -4.66 -2.67
C LEU A 287 0.07 -4.30 -4.03
N LYS A 288 0.99 -3.33 -4.06
CA LYS A 288 1.59 -2.87 -5.30
C LYS A 288 2.61 -3.87 -5.83
N ASN A 289 2.54 -4.18 -7.12
CA ASN A 289 3.50 -5.06 -7.81
C ASN A 289 3.63 -6.46 -7.16
N VAL A 290 2.58 -6.97 -6.51
CA VAL A 290 2.56 -8.33 -5.95
C VAL A 290 2.12 -9.35 -6.99
N GLY A 291 2.62 -10.59 -6.88
CA GLY A 291 2.06 -11.74 -7.58
C GLY A 291 1.01 -12.42 -6.71
N LEU A 292 -0.20 -12.63 -7.23
CA LEU A 292 -1.32 -13.25 -6.50
C LEU A 292 -1.90 -14.49 -7.22
N TYR A 293 -1.25 -14.99 -8.28
CA TYR A 293 -1.82 -16.01 -9.19
C TYR A 293 -2.19 -17.35 -8.52
N ASP A 294 -1.58 -17.70 -7.38
CA ASP A 294 -1.90 -18.87 -6.57
C ASP A 294 -2.36 -18.49 -5.14
N THR A 295 -2.81 -17.26 -4.94
CA THR A 295 -3.30 -16.75 -3.66
C THR A 295 -4.82 -16.86 -3.58
N ASN A 296 -5.34 -17.44 -2.50
CA ASN A 296 -6.79 -17.54 -2.29
C ASN A 296 -7.35 -16.20 -1.80
N LEU A 297 -8.12 -15.50 -2.64
CA LEU A 297 -8.76 -14.22 -2.34
C LEU A 297 -10.30 -14.35 -2.21
N THR A 298 -10.80 -15.55 -1.98
CA THR A 298 -12.25 -15.76 -1.82
C THR A 298 -12.77 -15.06 -0.57
N ASN A 299 -13.92 -14.39 -0.68
CA ASN A 299 -14.55 -13.64 0.42
C ASN A 299 -13.69 -12.53 1.05
N THR A 300 -12.64 -12.03 0.39
CA THR A 300 -11.81 -10.94 0.95
C THR A 300 -12.44 -9.56 0.79
N ILE A 301 -12.20 -8.68 1.76
CA ILE A 301 -12.57 -7.26 1.66
C ILE A 301 -11.34 -6.48 1.22
N LEU A 302 -11.32 -6.03 -0.04
CA LEU A 302 -10.23 -5.24 -0.64
C LEU A 302 -10.64 -3.77 -0.84
N ASN A 303 -11.54 -3.28 0.00
CA ASN A 303 -12.02 -1.90 -0.09
C ASN A 303 -10.84 -0.92 0.05
N GLN A 304 -10.71 0.04 -0.86
CA GLN A 304 -9.61 1.02 -0.87
C GLN A 304 -8.20 0.41 -0.95
N ALA A 305 -8.07 -0.89 -1.23
CA ALA A 305 -6.76 -1.51 -1.39
C ALA A 305 -6.07 -1.00 -2.66
N ASP A 306 -4.75 -0.86 -2.62
CA ASP A 306 -3.94 -0.45 -3.76
C ASP A 306 -3.26 -1.65 -4.41
N LEU A 307 -3.84 -2.15 -5.51
CA LEU A 307 -3.40 -3.28 -6.31
C LEU A 307 -2.69 -2.82 -7.60
N THR A 308 -2.09 -1.63 -7.60
CA THR A 308 -1.41 -1.09 -8.80
C THR A 308 -0.32 -2.07 -9.28
N ASN A 309 -0.37 -2.42 -10.57
CA ASN A 309 0.50 -3.43 -11.21
C ASN A 309 0.47 -4.83 -10.57
N ALA A 310 -0.50 -5.17 -9.71
CA ALA A 310 -0.60 -6.51 -9.15
C ALA A 310 -0.98 -7.54 -10.23
N ASN A 311 -0.46 -8.75 -10.11
CA ASN A 311 -0.83 -9.87 -10.98
C ASN A 311 -1.90 -10.74 -10.32
N LEU A 312 -3.15 -10.55 -10.74
CA LEU A 312 -4.33 -11.32 -10.32
C LEU A 312 -4.78 -12.33 -11.40
N ASN A 313 -3.91 -12.72 -12.32
CA ASN A 313 -4.27 -13.67 -13.38
C ASN A 313 -4.77 -14.99 -12.77
N GLY A 314 -5.98 -15.40 -13.15
CA GLY A 314 -6.60 -16.65 -12.70
C GLY A 314 -7.05 -16.68 -11.24
N THR A 315 -6.96 -15.57 -10.50
CA THR A 315 -7.35 -15.56 -9.08
C THR A 315 -8.85 -15.71 -8.89
N ASP A 316 -9.22 -16.50 -7.89
CA ASP A 316 -10.62 -16.60 -7.48
C ASP A 316 -11.00 -15.40 -6.62
N LEU A 317 -11.61 -14.41 -7.26
CA LEU A 317 -12.19 -13.24 -6.60
C LEU A 317 -13.65 -13.49 -6.19
N THR A 318 -14.16 -14.73 -6.19
CA THR A 318 -15.55 -15.01 -5.82
C THR A 318 -15.88 -14.43 -4.44
N LYS A 319 -16.96 -13.63 -4.39
CA LYS A 319 -17.44 -12.90 -3.20
C LYS A 319 -16.47 -11.88 -2.59
N SER A 320 -15.33 -11.60 -3.22
CA SER A 320 -14.48 -10.49 -2.79
C SER A 320 -15.15 -9.14 -3.07
N VAL A 321 -14.85 -8.14 -2.23
CA VAL A 321 -15.36 -6.78 -2.34
C VAL A 321 -14.22 -5.85 -2.77
N LEU A 322 -14.40 -5.09 -3.86
CA LEU A 322 -13.35 -4.27 -4.50
C LEU A 322 -13.71 -2.77 -4.57
N THR A 323 -14.67 -2.31 -3.75
CA THR A 323 -15.13 -0.92 -3.84
C THR A 323 -14.00 0.05 -3.50
N ASN A 324 -13.81 1.07 -4.33
CA ASN A 324 -12.71 2.05 -4.24
C ASN A 324 -11.29 1.45 -4.33
N ALA A 325 -11.13 0.20 -4.75
CA ALA A 325 -9.80 -0.39 -4.95
C ALA A 325 -9.09 0.22 -6.16
N ASN A 326 -7.77 0.34 -6.09
CA ASN A 326 -6.96 0.80 -7.21
C ASN A 326 -6.34 -0.40 -7.96
N LEU A 327 -6.87 -0.72 -9.14
CA LEU A 327 -6.37 -1.77 -10.04
C LEU A 327 -5.64 -1.16 -11.26
N ASP A 328 -5.10 0.06 -11.15
CA ASP A 328 -4.33 0.69 -12.23
C ASP A 328 -3.21 -0.25 -12.70
N ARG A 329 -3.23 -0.61 -13.99
CA ARG A 329 -2.29 -1.55 -14.62
C ARG A 329 -2.23 -2.96 -14.01
N ALA A 330 -3.22 -3.36 -13.21
CA ALA A 330 -3.31 -4.72 -12.70
C ALA A 330 -3.56 -5.74 -13.83
N ILE A 331 -3.08 -6.97 -13.66
CA ILE A 331 -3.31 -8.08 -14.60
C ILE A 331 -4.48 -8.92 -14.07
N LEU A 332 -5.59 -8.95 -14.81
CA LEU A 332 -6.86 -9.60 -14.45
C LEU A 332 -7.33 -10.53 -15.60
N VAL A 333 -6.38 -11.16 -16.29
CA VAL A 333 -6.67 -12.00 -17.45
C VAL A 333 -7.55 -13.18 -17.04
N GLY A 334 -8.67 -13.36 -17.73
CA GLY A 334 -9.62 -14.46 -17.49
C GLY A 334 -10.36 -14.41 -16.14
N VAL A 335 -10.22 -13.34 -15.37
CA VAL A 335 -10.83 -13.22 -14.03
C VAL A 335 -12.35 -13.04 -14.15
N ASP A 336 -13.08 -13.70 -13.25
CA ASP A 336 -14.53 -13.50 -13.13
C ASP A 336 -14.85 -12.29 -12.23
N LEU A 337 -15.31 -11.21 -12.86
CA LEU A 337 -15.79 -10.01 -12.18
C LEU A 337 -17.32 -9.87 -12.26
N SER A 338 -18.04 -10.89 -12.71
CA SER A 338 -19.48 -10.79 -12.95
C SER A 338 -20.26 -10.37 -11.71
N GLY A 339 -21.20 -9.45 -11.91
CA GLY A 339 -22.08 -8.88 -10.88
C GLY A 339 -21.36 -8.10 -9.78
N LYS A 340 -20.05 -7.86 -9.88
CA LYS A 340 -19.31 -7.14 -8.83
C LYS A 340 -19.63 -5.66 -8.83
N ASP A 341 -19.83 -5.13 -7.62
CA ASP A 341 -19.81 -3.69 -7.40
C ASP A 341 -18.37 -3.17 -7.49
N LEU A 342 -18.09 -2.48 -8.60
CA LEU A 342 -16.81 -1.80 -8.85
C LEU A 342 -16.91 -0.29 -8.59
N THR A 343 -17.84 0.17 -7.76
CA THR A 343 -17.98 1.60 -7.42
C THR A 343 -16.65 2.15 -6.90
N GLY A 344 -16.19 3.25 -7.50
CA GLY A 344 -14.92 3.91 -7.16
C GLY A 344 -13.66 3.15 -7.58
N THR A 345 -13.76 1.92 -8.12
CA THR A 345 -12.60 1.14 -8.54
C THR A 345 -11.90 1.77 -9.75
N ILE A 346 -10.58 1.87 -9.70
CA ILE A 346 -9.73 2.39 -10.80
C ILE A 346 -9.26 1.21 -11.66
N LEU A 347 -9.61 1.19 -12.95
CA LEU A 347 -9.24 0.12 -13.89
C LEU A 347 -8.32 0.60 -15.03
N LYS A 348 -7.80 1.82 -14.92
CA LYS A 348 -6.97 2.43 -15.95
C LYS A 348 -5.77 1.54 -16.28
N GLY A 349 -5.51 1.29 -17.56
CA GLY A 349 -4.39 0.48 -17.99
C GLY A 349 -4.42 -1.00 -17.57
N ALA A 350 -5.48 -1.47 -16.90
CA ALA A 350 -5.59 -2.86 -16.45
C ALA A 350 -5.67 -3.82 -17.64
N ASP A 351 -5.23 -5.05 -17.44
CA ASP A 351 -5.36 -6.14 -18.40
C ASP A 351 -6.56 -7.02 -18.05
N LEU A 352 -7.72 -6.74 -18.64
CA LEU A 352 -8.97 -7.49 -18.50
C LEU A 352 -9.18 -8.46 -19.68
N THR A 353 -8.11 -8.89 -20.36
CA THR A 353 -8.23 -9.83 -21.49
C THR A 353 -9.03 -11.07 -21.07
N ASP A 354 -10.06 -11.41 -21.83
CA ASP A 354 -10.98 -12.54 -21.58
C ASP A 354 -11.67 -12.55 -20.20
N ALA A 355 -11.68 -11.43 -19.46
CA ALA A 355 -12.37 -11.32 -18.18
C ALA A 355 -13.91 -11.36 -18.35
N ASN A 356 -14.61 -11.95 -17.39
CA ASN A 356 -16.07 -11.93 -17.35
C ASN A 356 -16.57 -10.67 -16.65
N LEU A 357 -17.22 -9.78 -17.39
CA LEU A 357 -17.76 -8.51 -16.89
C LEU A 357 -19.30 -8.48 -16.84
N ASP A 358 -19.97 -9.63 -16.96
CA ASP A 358 -21.45 -9.68 -16.99
C ASP A 358 -22.06 -9.01 -15.76
N GLY A 359 -23.05 -8.13 -15.96
CA GLY A 359 -23.71 -7.37 -14.89
C GLY A 359 -22.84 -6.32 -14.17
N VAL A 360 -21.62 -6.03 -14.63
CA VAL A 360 -20.79 -4.94 -14.08
C VAL A 360 -21.20 -3.60 -14.66
N ASP A 361 -21.39 -2.59 -13.80
CA ASP A 361 -21.57 -1.21 -14.25
C ASP A 361 -20.22 -0.58 -14.66
N LEU A 362 -20.06 -0.29 -15.95
CA LEU A 362 -18.89 0.39 -16.52
C LEU A 362 -19.15 1.87 -16.83
N SER A 363 -20.35 2.38 -16.54
CA SER A 363 -20.74 3.76 -16.80
C SER A 363 -19.83 4.75 -16.05
N GLY A 364 -19.43 5.81 -16.74
CA GLY A 364 -18.53 6.85 -16.20
C GLY A 364 -17.08 6.41 -15.91
N LYS A 365 -16.72 5.13 -16.07
CA LYS A 365 -15.37 4.65 -15.72
C LYS A 365 -14.29 5.15 -16.68
N ASP A 366 -13.10 5.44 -16.14
CA ASP A 366 -11.90 5.66 -16.95
C ASP A 366 -11.23 4.31 -17.27
N LEU A 367 -11.45 3.84 -18.50
CA LEU A 367 -10.81 2.64 -19.07
C LEU A 367 -9.67 3.01 -20.03
N THR A 368 -9.07 4.20 -19.88
CA THR A 368 -7.93 4.62 -20.71
C THR A 368 -6.80 3.57 -20.67
N SER A 369 -6.32 3.17 -21.84
CA SER A 369 -5.26 2.16 -22.03
C SER A 369 -5.56 0.76 -21.49
N THR A 370 -6.79 0.47 -21.07
CA THR A 370 -7.20 -0.86 -20.57
C THR A 370 -7.23 -1.86 -21.72
N LYS A 371 -6.83 -3.10 -21.46
CA LYS A 371 -7.02 -4.20 -22.42
C LYS A 371 -8.31 -4.93 -22.11
N LEU A 372 -9.18 -4.99 -23.09
CA LEU A 372 -10.50 -5.64 -23.08
C LEU A 372 -10.57 -6.64 -24.24
N VAL A 373 -9.45 -7.29 -24.54
CA VAL A 373 -9.34 -8.21 -25.68
C VAL A 373 -10.25 -9.40 -25.44
N GLY A 374 -11.10 -9.72 -26.42
CA GLY A 374 -12.02 -10.87 -26.33
C GLY A 374 -13.18 -10.72 -25.34
N VAL A 375 -13.27 -9.60 -24.60
CA VAL A 375 -14.30 -9.38 -23.58
C VAL A 375 -15.68 -9.21 -24.21
N ASP A 376 -16.70 -9.79 -23.57
CA ASP A 376 -18.10 -9.52 -23.92
C ASP A 376 -18.59 -8.24 -23.25
N LEU A 377 -18.83 -7.20 -24.05
CA LEU A 377 -19.41 -5.94 -23.63
C LEU A 377 -20.84 -5.76 -24.17
N SER A 378 -21.47 -6.83 -24.67
CA SER A 378 -22.75 -6.71 -25.35
C SER A 378 -23.85 -6.19 -24.44
N GLY A 379 -24.63 -5.24 -24.96
CA GLY A 379 -25.73 -4.58 -24.25
C GLY A 379 -25.30 -3.69 -23.08
N MET A 380 -24.01 -3.55 -22.78
CA MET A 380 -23.54 -2.73 -21.65
C MET A 380 -23.75 -1.23 -21.92
N ASP A 381 -24.16 -0.51 -20.88
CA ASP A 381 -24.18 0.94 -20.88
C ASP A 381 -22.76 1.48 -20.66
N LEU A 382 -22.18 2.06 -21.72
CA LEU A 382 -20.88 2.72 -21.68
C LEU A 382 -20.99 4.25 -21.66
N THR A 383 -22.12 4.81 -21.22
CA THR A 383 -22.32 6.25 -21.06
C THR A 383 -21.27 6.83 -20.13
N GLY A 384 -20.58 7.88 -20.57
CA GLY A 384 -19.51 8.53 -19.80
C GLY A 384 -18.20 7.73 -19.69
N THR A 385 -18.15 6.47 -20.11
CA THR A 385 -16.92 5.66 -20.06
C THR A 385 -15.86 6.21 -21.01
N ILE A 386 -14.63 6.35 -20.53
CA ILE A 386 -13.47 6.80 -21.32
C ILE A 386 -12.72 5.58 -21.85
N LEU A 387 -12.64 5.43 -23.17
CA LEU A 387 -12.00 4.28 -23.83
C LEU A 387 -10.73 4.66 -24.60
N LYS A 388 -10.15 5.85 -24.37
CA LYS A 388 -8.97 6.32 -25.10
C LYS A 388 -7.83 5.31 -24.97
N LYS A 389 -7.21 4.94 -26.10
CA LYS A 389 -6.10 3.97 -26.13
C LYS A 389 -6.44 2.55 -25.64
N ALA A 390 -7.72 2.24 -25.37
CA ALA A 390 -8.10 0.90 -24.94
C ALA A 390 -7.89 -0.12 -26.07
N ASP A 391 -7.58 -1.36 -25.69
CA ASP A 391 -7.46 -2.49 -26.61
C ASP A 391 -8.76 -3.30 -26.58
N LEU A 392 -9.64 -3.07 -27.55
CA LEU A 392 -10.92 -3.76 -27.73
C LEU A 392 -10.83 -4.86 -28.79
N THR A 393 -9.62 -5.35 -29.11
CA THR A 393 -9.43 -6.38 -30.15
C THR A 393 -10.36 -7.56 -29.90
N LYS A 394 -11.18 -7.91 -30.91
CA LYS A 394 -12.18 -9.00 -30.84
C LYS A 394 -13.22 -8.90 -29.70
N ALA A 395 -13.37 -7.75 -29.04
CA ALA A 395 -14.43 -7.56 -28.05
C ALA A 395 -15.82 -7.62 -28.71
N ASN A 396 -16.80 -8.19 -28.02
CA ASN A 396 -18.19 -8.19 -28.47
C ASN A 396 -18.86 -6.86 -28.07
N LEU A 397 -19.15 -6.01 -29.05
CA LEU A 397 -19.81 -4.71 -28.83
C LEU A 397 -21.29 -4.72 -29.20
N ASN A 398 -21.94 -5.88 -29.41
CA ASN A 398 -23.33 -5.92 -29.86
C ASN A 398 -24.27 -5.14 -28.92
N GLY A 399 -25.12 -4.27 -29.47
CA GLY A 399 -26.03 -3.43 -28.66
C GLY A 399 -25.39 -2.25 -27.93
N VAL A 400 -24.06 -2.09 -27.94
CA VAL A 400 -23.36 -0.93 -27.36
C VAL A 400 -23.52 0.30 -28.27
N ASP A 401 -23.92 1.43 -27.68
CA ASP A 401 -23.96 2.72 -28.35
C ASP A 401 -22.56 3.35 -28.44
N LEU A 402 -22.15 3.69 -29.66
CA LEU A 402 -20.87 4.33 -29.98
C LEU A 402 -21.04 5.73 -30.59
N TYR A 403 -22.28 6.23 -30.73
CA TYR A 403 -22.58 7.56 -31.27
C TYR A 403 -21.80 8.64 -30.50
N GLY A 404 -21.07 9.49 -31.22
CA GLY A 404 -20.31 10.60 -30.63
C GLY A 404 -19.17 10.20 -29.68
N LYS A 405 -18.90 8.91 -29.47
CA LYS A 405 -17.94 8.44 -28.47
C LYS A 405 -16.50 8.72 -28.90
N ASP A 406 -15.66 9.09 -27.92
CA ASP A 406 -14.23 9.30 -28.17
C ASP A 406 -13.45 7.98 -28.01
N LEU A 407 -13.10 7.40 -29.15
CA LEU A 407 -12.34 6.17 -29.32
C LEU A 407 -10.91 6.46 -29.83
N THR A 408 -10.35 7.63 -29.52
CA THR A 408 -9.01 8.03 -29.94
C THR A 408 -7.96 6.97 -29.55
N SER A 409 -7.19 6.54 -30.55
CA SER A 409 -6.11 5.56 -30.45
C SER A 409 -6.51 4.19 -29.90
N THR A 410 -7.80 3.84 -29.95
CA THR A 410 -8.27 2.49 -29.59
C THR A 410 -7.80 1.45 -30.60
N LYS A 411 -7.69 0.19 -30.17
CA LYS A 411 -7.57 -0.94 -31.09
C LYS A 411 -8.92 -1.65 -31.17
N LEU A 412 -9.44 -1.77 -32.39
CA LEU A 412 -10.71 -2.40 -32.73
C LEU A 412 -10.48 -3.53 -33.75
N VAL A 413 -9.29 -4.14 -33.71
CA VAL A 413 -8.87 -5.14 -34.70
C VAL A 413 -9.83 -6.34 -34.67
N GLY A 414 -10.40 -6.66 -35.83
CA GLY A 414 -11.35 -7.78 -35.99
C GLY A 414 -12.69 -7.60 -35.25
N VAL A 415 -13.01 -6.40 -34.77
CA VAL A 415 -14.29 -6.14 -34.09
C VAL A 415 -15.43 -6.06 -35.10
N ASP A 416 -16.60 -6.58 -34.73
CA ASP A 416 -17.84 -6.40 -35.49
C ASP A 416 -18.55 -5.11 -35.08
N LEU A 417 -18.59 -4.15 -36.01
CA LEU A 417 -19.31 -2.88 -35.87
C LEU A 417 -20.57 -2.83 -36.75
N SER A 418 -21.07 -3.99 -37.20
CA SER A 418 -22.23 -4.06 -38.09
C SER A 418 -23.45 -3.36 -37.52
N GLY A 419 -24.13 -2.59 -38.37
CA GLY A 419 -25.36 -1.86 -38.04
C GLY A 419 -25.19 -0.71 -37.04
N LYS A 420 -23.96 -0.40 -36.59
CA LYS A 420 -23.73 0.68 -35.63
C LYS A 420 -23.78 2.06 -36.28
N ASP A 421 -24.28 3.03 -35.52
CA ASP A 421 -24.14 4.44 -35.86
C ASP A 421 -22.84 4.99 -35.27
N LEU A 422 -21.88 5.34 -36.13
CA LEU A 422 -20.61 5.98 -35.75
C LEU A 422 -20.58 7.47 -36.11
N THR A 423 -21.75 8.07 -36.30
CA THR A 423 -21.89 9.52 -36.50
C THR A 423 -21.26 10.25 -35.32
N GLU A 424 -20.46 11.28 -35.63
CA GLU A 424 -19.71 12.10 -34.64
C GLU A 424 -18.67 11.35 -33.78
N THR A 425 -18.49 10.03 -33.95
CA THR A 425 -17.49 9.24 -33.23
C THR A 425 -16.07 9.69 -33.59
N ILE A 426 -15.19 9.78 -32.60
CA ILE A 426 -13.78 10.18 -32.78
C ILE A 426 -12.90 8.93 -32.77
N LEU A 427 -12.41 8.53 -33.95
CA LEU A 427 -11.55 7.35 -34.17
C LEU A 427 -10.12 7.76 -34.56
N ARG A 428 -9.64 8.89 -34.03
CA ARG A 428 -8.33 9.46 -34.36
C ARG A 428 -7.22 8.49 -33.97
N GLY A 429 -6.44 8.02 -34.94
CA GLY A 429 -5.35 7.08 -34.71
C GLY A 429 -5.80 5.69 -34.25
N ALA A 430 -7.09 5.36 -34.36
CA ALA A 430 -7.59 4.04 -34.00
C ALA A 430 -7.13 2.97 -35.01
N ASP A 431 -6.97 1.73 -34.54
CA ASP A 431 -6.64 0.57 -35.36
C ASP A 431 -7.90 -0.24 -35.66
N LEU A 432 -8.43 -0.11 -36.87
CA LEU A 432 -9.61 -0.82 -37.38
C LEU A 432 -9.23 -1.89 -38.42
N THR A 433 -8.04 -2.48 -38.30
CA THR A 433 -7.61 -3.56 -39.20
C THR A 433 -8.60 -4.73 -39.13
N ASP A 434 -9.02 -5.25 -40.28
CA ASP A 434 -9.96 -6.37 -40.42
C ASP A 434 -11.31 -6.18 -39.70
N VAL A 435 -11.73 -4.92 -39.49
CA VAL A 435 -13.03 -4.59 -38.87
C VAL A 435 -14.21 -4.98 -39.78
N THR A 436 -15.34 -5.39 -39.21
CA THR A 436 -16.59 -5.58 -39.96
C THR A 436 -17.47 -4.33 -39.85
N LEU A 437 -17.86 -3.76 -40.99
CA LEU A 437 -18.62 -2.49 -41.07
C LEU A 437 -19.96 -2.64 -41.81
N THR A 438 -20.53 -3.86 -41.88
CA THR A 438 -21.75 -4.09 -42.67
C THR A 438 -22.93 -3.28 -42.10
N GLY A 439 -23.51 -2.39 -42.91
CA GLY A 439 -24.63 -1.54 -42.47
C GLY A 439 -24.27 -0.46 -41.45
N THR A 440 -22.98 -0.20 -41.20
CA THR A 440 -22.51 0.87 -40.30
C THR A 440 -22.66 2.25 -40.94
N THR A 441 -23.08 3.25 -40.15
CA THR A 441 -23.10 4.66 -40.56
C THR A 441 -21.79 5.33 -40.18
N LEU A 442 -21.10 5.96 -41.16
CA LEU A 442 -19.79 6.59 -40.99
C LEU A 442 -19.78 8.10 -41.35
N THR A 443 -20.95 8.69 -41.56
CA THR A 443 -21.06 10.10 -41.96
C THR A 443 -20.45 11.03 -40.91
N GLY A 444 -19.51 11.87 -41.33
CA GLY A 444 -18.85 12.84 -40.46
C GLY A 444 -17.91 12.26 -39.39
N THR A 445 -17.64 10.95 -39.41
CA THR A 445 -16.73 10.29 -38.45
C THR A 445 -15.29 10.82 -38.58
N ASN A 446 -14.58 10.98 -37.45
CA ASN A 446 -13.19 11.44 -37.46
C ASN A 446 -12.19 10.28 -37.47
N LEU A 447 -11.73 9.90 -38.64
CA LEU A 447 -10.79 8.80 -38.90
C LEU A 447 -9.34 9.27 -39.13
N PHE A 448 -8.97 10.47 -38.68
CA PHE A 448 -7.62 11.04 -38.86
C PHE A 448 -6.54 10.08 -38.35
N LYS A 449 -5.55 9.74 -39.18
CA LYS A 449 -4.46 8.78 -38.88
C LYS A 449 -4.92 7.37 -38.44
N SER A 450 -6.19 7.02 -38.63
CA SER A 450 -6.67 5.67 -38.33
C SER A 450 -6.08 4.63 -39.29
N LYS A 451 -6.10 3.36 -38.91
CA LYS A 451 -5.80 2.23 -39.81
C LYS A 451 -7.09 1.52 -40.16
N LEU A 452 -7.34 1.34 -41.44
CA LEU A 452 -8.50 0.67 -42.05
C LEU A 452 -7.98 -0.37 -43.05
N VAL A 453 -6.87 -1.04 -42.70
CA VAL A 453 -6.22 -2.00 -43.58
C VAL A 453 -7.17 -3.16 -43.85
N ASN A 454 -7.37 -3.48 -45.14
CA ASN A 454 -8.32 -4.47 -45.64
C ASN A 454 -9.80 -4.26 -45.25
N ALA A 455 -10.18 -3.05 -44.80
CA ALA A 455 -11.56 -2.79 -44.45
C ALA A 455 -12.48 -2.81 -45.68
N ASP A 456 -13.65 -3.45 -45.56
CA ASP A 456 -14.72 -3.36 -46.55
C ASP A 456 -15.55 -2.09 -46.32
N LEU A 457 -15.31 -1.09 -47.17
CA LEU A 457 -16.02 0.18 -47.20
C LEU A 457 -16.98 0.25 -48.39
N SER A 458 -17.31 -0.89 -49.01
CA SER A 458 -18.14 -0.93 -50.20
C SER A 458 -19.56 -0.43 -49.93
N GLY A 459 -20.06 0.39 -50.87
CA GLY A 459 -21.37 1.04 -50.83
C GLY A 459 -21.59 1.99 -49.65
N LYS A 460 -20.55 2.34 -48.88
CA LYS A 460 -20.70 3.19 -47.68
C LYS A 460 -20.84 4.65 -48.03
N ASP A 461 -21.69 5.34 -47.27
CA ASP A 461 -21.70 6.80 -47.24
C ASP A 461 -20.58 7.30 -46.34
N LEU A 462 -19.53 7.82 -46.96
CA LEU A 462 -18.36 8.41 -46.30
C LEU A 462 -18.35 9.94 -46.47
N THR A 463 -19.51 10.56 -46.74
CA THR A 463 -19.64 12.01 -46.87
C THR A 463 -19.07 12.75 -45.66
N GLN A 464 -18.29 13.80 -45.93
CA GLN A 464 -17.66 14.65 -44.90
C GLN A 464 -16.76 13.91 -43.89
N THR A 465 -16.38 12.66 -44.15
CA THR A 465 -15.51 11.88 -43.26
C THR A 465 -14.09 12.43 -43.28
N MET A 466 -13.44 12.51 -42.11
CA MET A 466 -12.05 12.96 -41.98
C MET A 466 -11.08 11.77 -42.06
N LEU A 467 -10.52 11.52 -43.25
CA LEU A 467 -9.58 10.40 -43.53
C LEU A 467 -8.13 10.87 -43.71
N GLU A 468 -7.80 12.08 -43.25
CA GLU A 468 -6.45 12.64 -43.38
C GLU A 468 -5.42 11.71 -42.74
N LYS A 469 -4.39 11.36 -43.51
CA LYS A 469 -3.29 10.46 -43.10
C LYS A 469 -3.76 9.07 -42.63
N ALA A 470 -4.99 8.66 -42.94
CA ALA A 470 -5.47 7.31 -42.66
C ALA A 470 -4.73 6.27 -43.52
N ASP A 471 -4.57 5.07 -43.00
CA ASP A 471 -4.05 3.93 -43.75
C ASP A 471 -5.20 3.07 -44.28
N LEU A 472 -5.46 3.17 -45.59
CA LEU A 472 -6.50 2.45 -46.32
C LEU A 472 -5.89 1.35 -47.20
N THR A 473 -4.71 0.82 -46.82
CA THR A 473 -4.04 -0.22 -47.61
C THR A 473 -4.96 -1.42 -47.80
N GLY A 474 -5.20 -1.80 -49.06
CA GLY A 474 -6.06 -2.95 -49.39
C GLY A 474 -7.56 -2.76 -49.12
N ALA A 475 -8.02 -1.57 -48.72
CA ALA A 475 -9.44 -1.33 -48.46
C ALA A 475 -10.28 -1.37 -49.75
N ASP A 476 -11.52 -1.85 -49.65
CA ASP A 476 -12.48 -1.85 -50.75
C ASP A 476 -13.41 -0.65 -50.65
N LEU A 477 -13.31 0.32 -51.58
CA LEU A 477 -14.17 1.50 -51.66
C LEU A 477 -15.19 1.40 -52.82
N THR A 478 -15.47 0.20 -53.33
CA THR A 478 -16.42 0.00 -54.43
C THR A 478 -17.78 0.60 -54.10
N ASP A 479 -18.31 1.46 -54.97
CA ASP A 479 -19.56 2.21 -54.83
C ASP A 479 -19.66 3.12 -53.58
N ALA A 480 -18.56 3.37 -52.87
CA ALA A 480 -18.56 4.27 -51.72
C ALA A 480 -18.75 5.74 -52.15
N ASN A 481 -19.54 6.51 -51.38
CA ASN A 481 -19.73 7.94 -51.60
C ASN A 481 -18.75 8.76 -50.75
N LEU A 482 -17.72 9.32 -51.39
CA LEU A 482 -16.68 10.13 -50.75
C LEU A 482 -16.90 11.64 -50.91
N THR A 483 -18.12 12.09 -51.21
CA THR A 483 -18.41 13.51 -51.44
C THR A 483 -18.02 14.36 -50.21
N GLY A 484 -17.03 15.23 -50.39
CA GLY A 484 -16.51 16.11 -49.35
C GLY A 484 -15.66 15.41 -48.27
N ALA A 485 -15.33 14.12 -48.43
CA ALA A 485 -14.36 13.45 -47.56
C ALA A 485 -12.97 14.05 -47.75
N ASN A 486 -12.15 14.08 -46.69
CA ASN A 486 -10.79 14.58 -46.75
C ASN A 486 -9.78 13.44 -46.65
N LEU A 487 -9.15 13.07 -47.77
CA LEU A 487 -8.14 12.01 -47.85
C LEU A 487 -6.70 12.55 -47.92
N THR A 488 -6.44 13.78 -47.46
CA THR A 488 -5.10 14.39 -47.56
C THR A 488 -4.04 13.53 -46.86
N GLY A 489 -3.08 13.03 -47.65
CA GLY A 489 -1.99 12.19 -47.16
C GLY A 489 -2.40 10.77 -46.74
N ALA A 490 -3.60 10.31 -47.10
CA ALA A 490 -4.03 8.93 -46.86
C ALA A 490 -3.19 7.94 -47.69
N ASN A 491 -2.90 6.77 -47.13
CA ASN A 491 -2.23 5.68 -47.84
C ASN A 491 -3.30 4.80 -48.52
N LEU A 492 -3.37 4.85 -49.85
CA LEU A 492 -4.33 4.10 -50.68
C LEU A 492 -3.67 2.92 -51.42
N THR A 493 -2.53 2.44 -50.94
CA THR A 493 -1.79 1.34 -51.59
C THR A 493 -2.70 0.11 -51.72
N ASN A 494 -2.87 -0.41 -52.94
CA ASN A 494 -3.74 -1.55 -53.25
C ASN A 494 -5.23 -1.40 -52.88
N ALA A 495 -5.71 -0.18 -52.60
CA ALA A 495 -7.14 0.05 -52.38
C ALA A 495 -7.93 -0.07 -53.70
N VAL A 496 -9.16 -0.57 -53.63
CA VAL A 496 -10.11 -0.58 -54.77
C VAL A 496 -10.83 0.77 -54.80
N LEU A 497 -10.64 1.56 -55.86
CA LEU A 497 -11.08 2.97 -55.93
C LEU A 497 -12.29 3.21 -56.85
N ASN A 498 -13.11 2.19 -57.13
CA ASN A 498 -14.36 2.33 -57.89
C ASN A 498 -15.44 3.02 -57.04
N CYS A 499 -15.22 4.28 -56.68
CA CYS A 499 -16.06 5.07 -55.78
C CYS A 499 -16.68 6.29 -56.50
N ILE A 500 -17.50 7.08 -55.80
CA ILE A 500 -18.09 8.31 -56.33
C ILE A 500 -17.79 9.53 -55.47
N GLY A 501 -17.84 10.71 -56.08
CA GLY A 501 -17.85 11.98 -55.34
C GLY A 501 -16.50 12.54 -54.88
N HIS A 502 -15.36 11.91 -55.20
CA HIS A 502 -14.03 12.39 -54.82
C HIS A 502 -12.98 12.24 -55.95
N PRO A 503 -11.99 13.15 -56.09
CA PRO A 503 -10.97 13.08 -57.14
C PRO A 503 -10.06 11.83 -57.15
N VAL A 504 -10.09 11.02 -56.09
CA VAL A 504 -9.31 9.77 -56.00
C VAL A 504 -10.04 8.59 -56.66
N CYS A 505 -11.33 8.74 -56.97
CA CYS A 505 -12.12 7.66 -57.54
C CYS A 505 -11.74 7.40 -59.00
N VAL A 506 -11.64 6.12 -59.34
CA VAL A 506 -11.31 5.63 -60.68
C VAL A 506 -12.41 4.66 -61.09
N ASN A 507 -13.19 5.06 -62.10
CA ASN A 507 -14.25 4.24 -62.68
C ASN A 507 -13.71 3.23 -63.69
#